data_AF-A0A7S3BJD3-F1
#
_entry.id   AF-A0A7S3BJD3-F1
#
_cell.length_a   1.000
_cell.length_b   1.000
_cell.length_c   1.000
_cell.angle_alpha   90.00
_cell.angle_beta   90.00
_cell.angle_gamma   90.00
#
_symmetry.space_group_name_H-M   'P 1'
#
loop_
_entity.id
_entity.type
_entity.pdbx_description
1 polymer ?
#
loop_
_entity_poly.entity_id
_entity_poly.type
_entity_poly.pdbx_seq_one_letter_code
_entity_poly.pdbx_strand_id
1 'polypeptide(L)'
;AGNGDLRVELQLSNFARLAEACEAAGVGARSGADGVLLDLGVSSMQLDDRSRGFSFLAPDERADMRMDPSSALDAAALVNTWSEEDIGRVLREYGEERRWRRMAASVVRARERQPVETVGDLIRALGLPLERRRGVDKIHPATRAFQ
;
A
#
# COMPACT_ATOMS: atom_id res chain seq x y z
N ALA A 1 1.57 30.36 -36.33
CA ALA A 1 0.99 29.56 -35.24
C ALA A 1 2.16 28.96 -34.46
N GLY A 2 2.43 29.46 -33.25
CA GLY A 2 3.55 28.97 -32.46
C GLY A 2 3.27 27.54 -32.00
N ASN A 3 4.27 26.65 -32.11
CA ASN A 3 4.25 25.36 -31.42
C ASN A 3 4.02 25.65 -29.93
N GLY A 4 2.82 25.35 -29.44
CA GLY A 4 2.49 25.47 -28.02
C GLY A 4 3.17 24.33 -27.28
N ASP A 5 4.43 24.53 -26.89
CA ASP A 5 5.15 23.56 -26.08
C ASP A 5 4.43 23.38 -24.74
N LEU A 6 3.98 22.16 -24.49
CA LEU A 6 3.43 21.74 -23.21
C LEU A 6 4.56 21.84 -22.17
N ARG A 7 4.43 22.76 -21.21
CA ARG A 7 5.36 22.84 -20.09
C ARG A 7 4.91 21.88 -19.00
N VAL A 8 5.80 20.98 -18.61
CA VAL A 8 5.57 20.01 -17.54
C VAL A 8 6.62 20.22 -16.46
N GLU A 9 6.19 20.28 -15.21
CA GLU A 9 7.06 20.29 -14.02
C GLU A 9 6.70 19.09 -13.14
N LEU A 10 7.71 18.37 -12.65
CA LEU A 10 7.54 17.20 -11.80
C LEU A 10 8.06 17.50 -10.40
N GLN A 11 7.24 17.26 -9.38
CA GLN A 11 7.58 17.43 -7.98
C GLN A 11 7.39 16.09 -7.25
N LEU A 12 8.43 15.59 -6.59
CA LEU A 12 8.34 14.40 -5.74
C LEU A 12 7.80 14.82 -4.37
N SER A 13 6.49 14.66 -4.16
CA SER A 13 5.83 15.03 -2.91
C SER A 13 4.58 14.17 -2.69
N ASN A 14 4.12 14.08 -1.44
CA ASN A 14 2.80 13.52 -1.15
C ASN A 14 1.74 14.53 -1.60
N PHE A 15 0.70 14.08 -2.31
CA PHE A 15 -0.37 14.98 -2.80
C PHE A 15 -1.11 15.71 -1.66
N ALA A 16 -1.06 15.22 -0.42
CA ALA A 16 -1.57 15.95 0.75
C ALA A 16 -0.86 17.31 0.96
N ARG A 17 0.35 17.48 0.39
CA ARG A 17 1.15 18.71 0.40
C ARG A 17 1.10 19.44 -0.94
N LEU A 18 0.04 19.24 -1.74
CA LEU A 18 -0.11 19.84 -3.06
C LEU A 18 0.04 21.36 -3.04
N ALA A 19 -0.52 22.04 -2.03
CA ALA A 19 -0.41 23.49 -1.90
C ALA A 19 1.06 23.94 -1.77
N GLU A 20 1.82 23.30 -0.88
CA GLU A 20 3.26 23.57 -0.70
C GLU A 20 4.06 23.27 -1.97
N ALA A 21 3.73 22.16 -2.66
CA ALA A 21 4.38 21.80 -3.92
C ALA A 21 4.09 22.82 -5.04
N CYS A 22 2.86 23.33 -5.12
CA CYS A 22 2.48 24.38 -6.05
C CYS A 22 3.16 25.72 -5.74
N GLU A 23 3.35 26.05 -4.46
CA GLU A 23 4.10 27.24 -4.06
C GLU A 23 5.57 27.11 -4.43
N ALA A 24 6.19 25.97 -4.14
CA ALA A 24 7.59 25.69 -4.50
C ALA A 24 7.83 25.72 -6.03
N ALA A 25 6.85 25.28 -6.81
CA ALA A 25 6.84 25.36 -8.27
C ALA A 25 6.50 26.77 -8.82
N GLY A 26 6.19 27.75 -7.95
CA GLY A 26 5.82 29.10 -8.37
C GLY A 26 4.42 29.21 -8.99
N VAL A 27 3.60 28.16 -8.91
CA VAL A 27 2.20 28.09 -9.39
C VAL A 27 1.25 28.83 -8.44
N GLY A 28 1.54 28.81 -7.13
CA GLY A 28 0.71 29.43 -6.09
C GLY A 28 0.65 30.96 -6.12
N ALA A 29 1.63 31.64 -6.72
CA ALA A 29 1.73 33.10 -6.68
C ALA A 29 0.89 33.84 -7.73
N ARG A 30 0.28 33.15 -8.72
CA ARG A 30 -0.34 33.84 -9.88
C ARG A 30 -1.84 33.59 -10.09
N SER A 31 -2.41 32.45 -9.64
CA SER A 31 -3.84 32.17 -9.81
C SER A 31 -4.34 30.83 -9.24
N GLY A 32 -3.46 29.98 -8.69
CA GLY A 32 -3.82 28.59 -8.37
C GLY A 32 -3.90 27.72 -9.63
N ALA A 33 -4.43 26.50 -9.49
CA ALA A 33 -4.61 25.57 -10.61
C ALA A 33 -6.04 25.66 -11.19
N ASP A 34 -6.17 25.67 -12.52
CA ASP A 34 -7.48 25.65 -13.21
C ASP A 34 -8.21 24.30 -13.08
N GLY A 35 -7.46 23.24 -12.75
CA GLY A 35 -7.99 21.90 -12.54
C GLY A 35 -6.98 21.02 -11.81
N VAL A 36 -7.50 20.04 -11.07
CA VAL A 36 -6.70 19.03 -10.38
C VAL A 36 -7.21 17.66 -10.80
N LEU A 37 -6.31 16.81 -11.30
CA LEU A 37 -6.58 15.41 -11.60
C LEU A 37 -5.86 14.54 -10.56
N LEU A 38 -6.61 13.64 -9.93
CA LEU A 38 -6.08 12.65 -9.00
C LEU A 38 -6.44 11.26 -9.50
N ASP A 39 -5.43 10.51 -9.93
CA ASP A 39 -5.55 9.08 -10.19
C ASP A 39 -5.08 8.33 -8.93
N LEU A 40 -6.04 7.85 -8.14
CA LEU A 40 -5.77 7.25 -6.84
C LEU A 40 -5.62 5.73 -6.97
N GLY A 41 -4.51 5.22 -6.45
CA GLY A 41 -4.23 3.79 -6.41
C GLY A 41 -2.74 3.50 -6.38
N VAL A 42 -2.40 2.24 -6.60
CA VAL A 42 -1.02 1.80 -6.87
C VAL A 42 -0.73 1.91 -8.37
N SER A 43 0.44 2.41 -8.72
CA SER A 43 0.92 2.40 -10.11
C SER A 43 1.24 0.98 -10.57
N SER A 44 1.13 0.71 -11.87
CA SER A 44 1.56 -0.57 -12.45
C SER A 44 3.02 -0.87 -12.15
N MET A 45 3.90 0.13 -12.20
CA MET A 45 5.31 -0.01 -11.84
C MET A 45 5.53 -0.55 -10.41
N GLN A 46 4.69 -0.17 -9.45
CA GLN A 46 4.78 -0.67 -8.07
C GLN A 46 4.29 -2.11 -7.93
N LEU A 47 3.38 -2.54 -8.79
CA LEU A 47 2.92 -3.93 -8.86
C LEU A 47 3.89 -4.82 -9.66
N ASP A 48 4.57 -4.24 -10.64
CA ASP A 48 5.56 -4.91 -11.49
C ASP A 48 6.90 -5.12 -10.75
N ASP A 49 7.32 -4.14 -9.94
CA ASP A 49 8.47 -4.28 -9.04
C ASP A 49 8.10 -5.11 -7.80
N ARG A 50 8.32 -6.41 -7.93
CA ARG A 50 8.04 -7.41 -6.90
C ARG A 50 8.73 -7.12 -5.57
N SER A 51 9.91 -6.50 -5.59
CA SER A 51 10.69 -6.20 -4.38
C SER A 51 10.00 -5.23 -3.42
N ARG A 52 8.99 -4.49 -3.92
CA ARG A 52 8.19 -3.56 -3.14
C ARG A 52 7.14 -4.23 -2.25
N GLY A 53 6.93 -5.55 -2.40
CA GLY A 53 6.05 -6.33 -1.54
C GLY A 53 4.56 -6.07 -1.71
N PHE A 54 4.13 -5.31 -2.72
CA PHE A 54 2.70 -5.09 -3.02
C PHE A 54 2.03 -6.31 -3.68
N SER A 55 2.82 -7.16 -4.34
CA SER A 55 2.31 -8.30 -5.11
C SER A 55 2.33 -9.60 -4.31
N PHE A 56 1.19 -10.28 -4.24
CA PHE A 56 1.09 -11.64 -3.68
C PHE A 56 1.87 -12.70 -4.47
N LEU A 57 2.27 -12.37 -5.70
CA LEU A 57 2.95 -13.29 -6.62
C LEU A 57 4.45 -13.44 -6.32
N ALA A 58 4.97 -12.67 -5.37
CA ALA A 58 6.36 -12.69 -4.94
C ALA A 58 6.46 -12.99 -3.44
N PRO A 59 6.12 -14.21 -3.01
CA PRO A 59 6.01 -14.55 -1.58
C PRO A 59 7.34 -14.46 -0.83
N ASP A 60 8.47 -14.52 -1.52
CA ASP A 60 9.80 -14.47 -0.90
C ASP A 60 10.31 -13.03 -0.69
N GLU A 61 9.62 -12.03 -1.24
CA GLU A 61 10.00 -10.61 -1.09
C GLU A 61 9.58 -10.07 0.27
N ARG A 62 10.30 -9.05 0.75
CA ARG A 62 9.98 -8.38 2.02
C ARG A 62 8.55 -7.82 1.97
N ALA A 63 7.82 -7.97 3.08
CA ALA A 63 6.54 -7.29 3.26
C ALA A 63 6.77 -5.78 3.53
N ASP A 64 7.10 -5.03 2.48
CA ASP A 64 7.39 -3.59 2.56
C ASP A 64 6.11 -2.74 2.44
N MET A 65 5.51 -2.68 1.25
CA MET A 65 4.27 -1.96 0.92
C MET A 65 4.29 -0.44 1.17
N ARG A 66 5.44 0.19 1.43
CA ARG A 66 5.52 1.65 1.49
C ARG A 66 5.43 2.22 0.09
N MET A 67 4.60 3.24 -0.12
CA MET A 67 4.60 4.01 -1.37
C MET A 67 5.89 4.81 -1.52
N ASP A 68 6.33 5.45 -0.42
CA ASP A 68 7.60 6.15 -0.26
C ASP A 68 8.59 5.26 0.52
N PRO A 69 9.64 4.72 -0.12
CA PRO A 69 10.64 3.88 0.54
C PRO A 69 11.42 4.56 1.67
N SER A 70 11.35 5.89 1.79
CA SER A 70 11.99 6.63 2.88
C SER A 70 11.16 6.65 4.18
N SER A 71 9.88 6.24 4.12
CA SER A 71 9.01 6.16 5.30
C SER A 71 9.54 5.14 6.32
N ALA A 72 9.48 5.47 7.60
CA ALA A 72 10.05 4.64 8.66
C ALA A 72 9.27 3.33 8.95
N LEU A 73 7.98 3.26 8.56
CA LEU A 73 7.11 2.15 8.90
C LEU A 73 6.74 1.35 7.64
N ASP A 74 7.22 0.11 7.56
CA ASP A 74 6.82 -0.88 6.55
C ASP A 74 5.81 -1.88 7.11
N ALA A 75 5.20 -2.69 6.23
CA ALA A 75 4.15 -3.64 6.63
C ALA A 75 4.68 -4.70 7.62
N ALA A 76 5.90 -5.21 7.40
CA ALA A 76 6.58 -6.14 8.31
C ALA A 76 6.74 -5.54 9.72
N ALA A 77 7.24 -4.31 9.84
CA ALA A 77 7.37 -3.62 11.12
C ALA A 77 6.01 -3.41 11.79
N LEU A 78 5.00 -2.99 11.02
CA LEU A 78 3.64 -2.79 11.52
C LEU A 78 3.09 -4.07 12.16
N VAL A 79 3.06 -5.17 11.42
CA VAL A 79 2.45 -6.42 11.92
C VAL A 79 3.24 -7.06 13.04
N ASN A 80 4.55 -6.80 13.14
CA ASN A 80 5.37 -7.32 14.23
C ASN A 80 5.28 -6.47 15.52
N THR A 81 4.88 -5.20 15.44
CA THR A 81 4.93 -4.28 16.59
C THR A 81 3.58 -3.79 17.08
N TRP A 82 2.57 -3.71 16.22
CA TRP A 82 1.26 -3.16 16.58
C TRP A 82 0.44 -4.09 17.48
N SER A 83 -0.54 -3.54 18.20
CA SER A 83 -1.45 -4.35 19.00
C SER A 83 -2.40 -5.18 18.11
N GLU A 84 -3.00 -6.24 18.67
CA GLU A 84 -4.06 -6.98 17.97
C GLU A 84 -5.22 -6.05 17.56
N GLU A 85 -5.57 -5.11 18.44
CA GLU A 85 -6.63 -4.14 18.20
C GLU A 85 -6.32 -3.22 17.02
N ASP A 86 -5.10 -2.65 16.97
CA ASP A 86 -4.70 -1.76 15.88
C ASP A 86 -4.63 -2.48 14.54
N ILE A 87 -4.09 -3.72 14.51
CA ILE A 87 -4.11 -4.56 13.30
C ILE A 87 -5.55 -4.86 12.88
N GLY A 88 -6.41 -5.19 13.84
CA GLY A 88 -7.83 -5.44 13.61
C GLY A 88 -8.56 -4.21 13.06
N ARG A 89 -8.24 -3.01 13.55
CA ARG A 89 -8.77 -1.74 13.05
C ARG A 89 -8.41 -1.52 11.59
N VAL A 90 -7.13 -1.67 11.22
CA VAL A 90 -6.66 -1.51 9.83
C VAL A 90 -7.39 -2.47 8.88
N LEU A 91 -7.43 -3.76 9.22
CA LEU A 91 -8.08 -4.78 8.40
C LEU A 91 -9.59 -4.54 8.24
N ARG A 92 -10.24 -3.96 9.25
CA ARG A 92 -11.67 -3.67 9.23
C ARG A 92 -11.98 -2.40 8.43
N GLU A 93 -11.30 -1.30 8.73
CA GLU A 93 -11.64 0.04 8.24
C GLU A 93 -11.10 0.30 6.84
N TYR A 94 -9.85 -0.11 6.57
CA TYR A 94 -9.24 0.07 5.26
C TYR A 94 -9.43 -1.15 4.37
N GLY A 95 -9.35 -2.35 4.95
CA GLY A 95 -9.48 -3.62 4.21
C GLY A 95 -10.91 -4.10 3.98
N GLU A 96 -11.90 -3.56 4.70
CA GLU A 96 -13.28 -4.05 4.71
C GLU A 96 -13.38 -5.59 4.90
N GLU A 97 -12.44 -6.19 5.63
CA GLU A 97 -12.32 -7.65 5.77
C GLU A 97 -13.27 -8.16 6.85
N ARG A 98 -14.23 -9.02 6.47
CA ARG A 98 -15.24 -9.54 7.41
C ARG A 98 -14.64 -10.39 8.53
N ARG A 99 -13.50 -11.03 8.28
CA ARG A 99 -12.79 -11.91 9.22
C ARG A 99 -11.67 -11.19 10.00
N TRP A 100 -11.67 -9.84 10.00
CA TRP A 100 -10.62 -9.02 10.61
C TRP A 100 -10.20 -9.47 12.01
N ARG A 101 -11.15 -9.80 12.90
CA ARG A 101 -10.87 -10.28 14.27
C ARG A 101 -9.99 -11.54 14.27
N ARG A 102 -10.38 -12.52 13.45
CA ARG A 102 -9.67 -13.80 13.37
C ARG A 102 -8.28 -13.61 12.75
N MET A 103 -8.17 -12.74 11.75
CA MET A 103 -6.92 -12.44 11.07
C MET A 103 -5.93 -11.73 11.99
N ALA A 104 -6.36 -10.67 12.69
CA ALA A 104 -5.51 -9.94 13.63
C ALA A 104 -4.97 -10.86 14.73
N ALA A 105 -5.84 -11.66 15.36
CA ALA A 105 -5.44 -12.64 16.35
C ALA A 105 -4.48 -13.71 15.78
N SER A 106 -4.63 -14.07 14.50
CA SER A 106 -3.75 -15.00 13.81
C SER A 106 -2.36 -14.41 13.59
N VAL A 107 -2.28 -13.13 13.21
CA VAL A 107 -1.01 -12.42 13.04
C VAL A 107 -0.24 -12.33 14.35
N VAL A 108 -0.89 -11.94 15.45
CA VAL A 108 -0.23 -11.85 16.77
C VAL A 108 0.29 -13.22 17.22
N ARG A 109 -0.50 -14.29 17.08
CA ARG A 109 -0.03 -15.65 17.39
C ARG A 109 1.11 -16.12 16.48
N ALA A 110 1.11 -15.69 15.21
CA ALA A 110 2.16 -16.07 14.26
C ALA A 110 3.49 -15.41 14.61
N ARG A 111 3.49 -14.10 14.87
CA ARG A 111 4.72 -13.35 15.20
C ARG A 111 5.39 -13.78 16.51
N GLU A 112 4.61 -14.31 17.46
CA GLU A 112 5.16 -14.90 18.70
C GLU A 112 6.02 -16.14 18.42
N ARG A 113 5.80 -16.83 17.30
CA ARG A 113 6.55 -18.02 16.90
C ARG A 113 7.71 -17.68 15.99
N GLN A 114 7.46 -16.83 15.01
CA GLN A 114 8.45 -16.38 14.04
C GLN A 114 8.05 -14.99 13.54
N PRO A 115 8.99 -14.02 13.49
CA PRO A 115 8.73 -12.71 12.89
C PRO A 115 8.19 -12.82 11.47
N VAL A 116 7.26 -11.93 11.13
CA VAL A 116 6.72 -11.81 9.77
C VAL A 116 7.65 -10.91 8.95
N GLU A 117 8.39 -11.48 8.01
CA GLU A 117 9.37 -10.71 7.22
C GLU A 117 8.96 -10.57 5.75
N THR A 118 8.42 -11.64 5.18
CA THR A 118 8.09 -11.73 3.76
C THR A 118 6.59 -11.61 3.48
N VAL A 119 6.24 -11.35 2.22
CA VAL A 119 4.86 -11.40 1.72
C VAL A 119 4.21 -12.75 2.02
N GLY A 120 4.96 -13.84 1.84
CA GLY A 120 4.51 -15.20 2.12
C GLY A 120 4.27 -15.46 3.60
N ASP A 121 5.11 -14.91 4.48
CA ASP A 121 4.88 -14.94 5.94
C ASP A 121 3.60 -14.21 6.30
N LEU A 122 3.37 -13.02 5.72
CA LEU A 122 2.19 -12.20 6.01
C LEU A 122 0.90 -12.91 5.57
N ILE A 123 0.88 -13.49 4.37
CA ILE A 123 -0.28 -14.27 3.88
C ILE A 123 -0.57 -15.45 4.83
N ARG A 124 0.47 -16.18 5.23
CA ARG A 124 0.33 -17.29 6.19
C ARG A 124 -0.15 -16.82 7.56
N ALA A 125 0.39 -15.72 8.07
CA ALA A 125 0.03 -15.13 9.36
C ALA A 125 -1.45 -14.69 9.39
N LEU A 126 -1.95 -14.14 8.27
CA LEU A 126 -3.36 -13.78 8.09
C LEU A 126 -4.29 -15.01 7.92
N GLY A 127 -3.74 -16.22 7.81
CA GLY A 127 -4.51 -17.45 7.61
C GLY A 127 -5.13 -17.54 6.21
N LEU A 128 -4.46 -16.96 5.21
CA LEU A 128 -4.90 -16.90 3.83
C LEU A 128 -4.13 -17.93 2.97
N PRO A 129 -4.74 -18.40 1.87
CA PRO A 129 -4.02 -19.23 0.91
C PRO A 129 -3.03 -18.38 0.10
N LEU A 130 -1.86 -18.95 -0.22
CA LEU A 130 -0.86 -18.33 -1.12
C LEU A 130 -1.33 -18.29 -2.58
N GLU A 131 -2.13 -19.27 -2.98
CA GLU A 131 -2.66 -19.35 -4.34
C GLU A 131 -4.19 -19.15 -4.36
N ARG A 132 -4.66 -18.47 -5.41
CA ARG A 132 -6.08 -18.35 -5.67
C ARG A 132 -6.65 -19.69 -6.14
N ARG A 133 -7.78 -20.09 -5.55
CA ARG A 133 -8.57 -21.22 -6.09
C ARG A 133 -9.19 -20.82 -7.43
N ARG A 134 -8.74 -21.45 -8.51
CA ARG A 134 -9.30 -21.23 -9.85
C ARG A 134 -10.80 -21.57 -9.87
N GLY A 135 -11.62 -20.67 -10.43
CA GLY A 135 -13.05 -20.89 -10.66
C GLY A 135 -13.99 -20.58 -9.49
N VAL A 136 -13.48 -20.21 -8.31
CA VAL A 136 -14.31 -19.91 -7.13
C VAL A 136 -14.34 -18.41 -6.82
N ASP A 137 -13.17 -17.76 -6.80
CA ASP A 137 -13.05 -16.37 -6.35
C ASP A 137 -12.69 -15.42 -7.51
N LYS A 138 -13.46 -14.33 -7.66
CA LYS A 138 -13.16 -13.27 -8.66
C LYS A 138 -11.84 -12.55 -8.37
N ILE A 139 -11.49 -12.40 -7.09
CA ILE A 139 -10.25 -11.72 -6.62
C ILE A 139 -9.47 -12.63 -5.67
N HIS A 140 -8.18 -12.35 -5.46
CA HIS A 140 -7.38 -13.11 -4.51
C HIS A 140 -7.92 -12.89 -3.08
N PRO A 141 -8.00 -13.91 -2.21
CA PRO A 141 -8.47 -13.73 -0.83
C PRO A 141 -7.67 -12.72 0.00
N ALA A 142 -6.41 -12.47 -0.38
CA ALA A 142 -5.54 -11.49 0.25
C ALA A 142 -5.73 -10.05 -0.25
N THR A 143 -6.48 -9.83 -1.34
CA THR A 143 -6.68 -8.49 -1.92
C THR A 143 -7.17 -7.49 -0.88
N ARG A 144 -8.16 -7.87 -0.05
CA ARG A 144 -8.71 -7.00 1.00
C ARG A 144 -7.74 -6.68 2.14
N ALA A 145 -6.82 -7.59 2.45
CA ALA A 145 -5.90 -7.41 3.57
C ALA A 145 -4.66 -6.59 3.18
N PHE A 146 -4.38 -6.44 1.88
CA PHE A 146 -3.19 -5.79 1.33
C PHE A 146 -3.50 -4.46 0.63
N GLN A 147 -4.77 -4.05 0.58
CA GLN A 147 -5.20 -2.79 -0.05
C GLN A 147 -4.93 -1.58 0.83
#